data_AF-A0A1W1Y1C5-F1
#
_entry.id   AF-A0A1W1Y1C5-F1
#
_cell.length_a   1.000
_cell.length_b   1.000
_cell.length_c   1.000
_cell.angle_alpha   90.00
_cell.angle_beta   90.00
_cell.angle_gamma   90.00
#
_symmetry.space_group_name_H-M   'P 1'
#
loop_
_entity.id
_entity.type
_entity.pdbx_description
1 polymer ?
#
loop_
_entity_poly.entity_id
_entity_poly.type
_entity_poly.pdbx_seq_one_letter_code
_entity_poly.pdbx_strand_id
1 'polypeptide(L)'
;MQLPAGIEQELVDYLHLEQGEDAADPNATRVEDLRYEGLFEVDGVPTHFWRVGPGNENWVTVEPRGYAYCIGSTSATPLPVRKADYYKTLQVTELRNGTQHRFALEHHGGGDYELADETPLTLSNGSVLLLYATANSQSAPPMLFLHLTEGDKEYHVSSALFFNASYTTECGEMLVFELGYRPDATDWQA
;
A
#
# COMPACT_ATOMS: atom_id res chain seq x y z
N MET A 1 -4.46 5.83 13.75
CA MET A 1 -4.49 6.58 15.02
C MET A 1 -5.61 7.60 14.94
N GLN A 2 -6.27 7.92 16.06
CA GLN A 2 -7.21 9.04 16.08
C GLN A 2 -6.42 10.34 16.25
N LEU A 3 -6.62 11.31 15.35
CA LEU A 3 -5.95 12.60 15.43
C LEU A 3 -6.44 13.41 16.64
N PRO A 4 -5.60 14.29 17.21
CA PRO A 4 -6.01 15.14 18.31
C PRO A 4 -7.13 16.09 17.87
N ALA A 5 -7.95 16.50 18.84
CA ALA A 5 -8.96 17.53 18.58
C ALA A 5 -8.27 18.87 18.26
N GLY A 6 -8.72 19.54 17.20
CA GLY A 6 -8.16 20.82 16.78
C GLY A 6 -6.88 20.71 15.94
N ILE A 7 -6.59 19.53 15.38
CA ILE A 7 -5.45 19.31 14.48
C ILE A 7 -5.39 20.33 13.35
N GLU A 8 -6.53 20.83 12.89
CA GLU A 8 -6.64 21.83 11.83
C GLU A 8 -5.89 23.13 12.15
N GLN A 9 -5.81 23.53 13.42
CA GLN A 9 -5.04 24.71 13.81
C GLN A 9 -3.53 24.46 13.63
N GLU A 10 -3.06 23.26 13.99
CA GLU A 10 -1.65 22.89 13.77
C GLU A 10 -1.30 22.79 12.28
N LEU A 11 -2.26 22.40 11.43
CA LEU A 11 -2.08 22.41 9.97
C LEU A 11 -1.94 23.83 9.43
N VAL A 12 -2.74 24.77 9.92
CA VAL A 12 -2.62 26.19 9.56
C VAL A 12 -1.26 26.75 10.01
N ASP A 13 -0.87 26.48 11.26
CA ASP A 13 0.42 26.93 11.79
C ASP A 13 1.59 26.37 10.96
N TYR A 14 1.50 25.10 10.54
CA TYR A 14 2.46 24.49 9.62
C TYR A 14 2.49 25.20 8.26
N LEU A 15 1.33 25.47 7.66
CA LEU A 15 1.25 26.12 6.35
C LEU A 15 1.79 27.55 6.39
N HIS A 16 1.56 28.30 7.48
CA HIS A 16 2.15 29.63 7.66
C HIS A 16 3.68 29.56 7.67
N LEU A 17 4.25 28.59 8.38
CA LEU A 17 5.69 28.39 8.42
C LEU A 17 6.26 27.96 7.06
N GLU A 18 5.60 27.03 6.39
CA GLU A 18 6.06 26.48 5.10
C GLU A 18 5.97 27.50 3.97
N GLN A 19 4.91 28.31 3.93
CA GLN A 19 4.66 29.30 2.88
C GLN A 19 5.22 30.69 3.22
N GLY A 20 5.70 30.89 4.46
CA GLY A 20 6.16 32.18 4.95
C GLY A 20 5.04 33.21 5.08
N GLU A 21 3.81 32.77 5.33
CA GLU A 21 2.67 33.66 5.53
C GLU A 21 2.75 34.35 6.90
N ASP A 22 2.40 35.63 6.95
CA ASP A 22 2.16 36.33 8.20
C ASP A 22 0.72 36.06 8.64
N ALA A 23 0.53 35.50 9.84
CA ALA A 23 -0.79 35.22 10.39
C ALA A 23 -1.67 36.49 10.53
N ALA A 24 -1.07 37.69 10.52
CA ALA A 24 -1.81 38.95 10.50
C ALA A 24 -2.31 39.37 9.10
N ASP A 25 -1.86 38.71 8.02
CA ASP A 25 -2.33 38.98 6.67
C ASP A 25 -3.81 38.54 6.53
N PRO A 26 -4.72 39.42 6.07
CA PRO A 26 -6.11 39.05 5.83
C PRO A 26 -6.29 37.93 4.79
N ASN A 27 -5.26 37.62 3.99
CA ASN A 27 -5.26 36.55 3.00
C ASN A 27 -4.48 35.30 3.44
N ALA A 28 -3.86 35.31 4.63
CA ALA A 28 -3.20 34.12 5.15
C ALA A 28 -4.21 32.98 5.35
N THR A 29 -3.72 31.76 5.18
CA THR A 29 -4.52 30.54 5.31
C THR A 29 -5.17 30.45 6.69
N ARG A 30 -6.46 30.08 6.75
CA ARG A 30 -7.20 29.88 8.00
C ARG A 30 -7.76 28.47 8.08
N VAL A 31 -8.22 28.09 9.28
CA VAL A 31 -8.84 26.79 9.54
C VAL A 31 -10.06 26.57 8.64
N GLU A 32 -10.83 27.64 8.41
CA GLU A 32 -12.01 27.63 7.53
C GLU A 32 -11.69 27.37 6.05
N ASP A 33 -10.44 27.57 5.63
CA ASP A 33 -9.96 27.25 4.29
C ASP A 33 -9.58 25.77 4.15
N LEU A 34 -9.41 25.05 5.27
CA LEU A 34 -9.07 23.62 5.25
C LEU A 34 -10.33 22.77 5.11
N ARG A 35 -10.36 21.94 4.07
CA ARG A 35 -11.40 20.94 3.88
C ARG A 35 -10.82 19.54 4.01
N TYR A 36 -11.25 18.80 5.03
CA TYR A 36 -10.88 17.40 5.15
C TYR A 36 -11.51 16.58 4.02
N GLU A 37 -10.69 15.88 3.25
CA GLU A 37 -11.12 15.10 2.09
C GLU A 37 -11.06 13.59 2.36
N GLY A 38 -10.24 13.14 3.32
CA GLY A 38 -10.29 11.76 3.79
C GLY A 38 -8.95 11.19 4.24
N LEU A 39 -8.99 9.88 4.53
CA LEU A 39 -7.83 9.05 4.85
C LEU A 39 -7.48 8.22 3.62
N PHE A 40 -6.24 8.33 3.15
CA PHE A 40 -5.73 7.66 1.94
C PHE A 40 -4.47 6.88 2.29
N GLU A 41 -4.21 5.75 1.64
CA GLU A 41 -2.92 5.08 1.79
C GLU A 41 -1.91 5.75 0.85
N VAL A 42 -0.78 6.20 1.41
CA VAL A 42 0.37 6.75 0.70
C VAL A 42 1.56 5.91 1.11
N ASP A 43 2.13 5.17 0.15
CA ASP A 43 3.33 4.33 0.34
C ASP A 43 3.22 3.34 1.52
N GLY A 44 2.03 2.74 1.66
CA GLY A 44 1.73 1.79 2.74
C GLY A 44 1.37 2.44 4.09
N VAL A 45 1.29 3.77 4.15
CA VAL A 45 0.94 4.52 5.37
C VAL A 45 -0.41 5.23 5.22
N PRO A 46 -1.37 4.97 6.14
CA PRO A 46 -2.66 5.65 6.13
C PRO A 46 -2.47 7.12 6.51
N THR A 47 -2.62 8.02 5.55
CA THR A 47 -2.35 9.45 5.63
C THR A 47 -3.63 10.26 5.45
N HIS A 48 -3.88 11.20 6.35
CA HIS A 48 -5.04 12.09 6.29
C HIS A 48 -4.76 13.26 5.36
N PHE A 49 -5.76 13.69 4.57
CA PHE A 49 -5.62 14.76 3.58
C PHE A 49 -6.66 15.87 3.80
N TRP A 50 -6.18 17.11 3.76
CA TRP A 50 -7.00 18.31 3.65
C TRP A 50 -6.63 19.08 2.40
N ARG A 51 -7.66 19.60 1.73
CA ARG A 51 -7.49 20.55 0.64
C ARG A 51 -7.42 21.96 1.20
N VAL A 52 -6.49 22.77 0.70
CA VAL A 52 -6.26 24.14 1.16
C VAL A 52 -6.97 25.14 0.25
N GLY A 53 -8.18 25.57 0.60
CA GLY A 53 -8.89 26.68 -0.06
C GLY A 53 -9.28 26.47 -1.54
N PRO A 54 -10.17 27.32 -2.08
CA PRO A 54 -10.56 27.30 -3.49
C PRO A 54 -9.47 27.91 -4.37
N GLY A 55 -8.83 27.08 -5.20
CA GLY A 55 -7.83 27.51 -6.20
C GLY A 55 -6.40 27.10 -5.90
N ASN A 56 -6.14 26.49 -4.73
CA ASN A 56 -4.87 25.82 -4.45
C ASN A 56 -4.98 24.34 -4.87
N GLU A 57 -3.99 23.86 -5.61
CA GLU A 57 -3.85 22.43 -5.93
C GLU A 57 -3.06 21.69 -4.85
N ASN A 58 -2.58 22.40 -3.83
CA ASN A 58 -1.84 21.81 -2.72
C ASN A 58 -2.76 21.21 -1.65
N TRP A 59 -2.25 20.14 -1.09
CA TRP A 59 -2.81 19.35 -0.02
C TRP A 59 -1.92 19.51 1.20
N VAL A 60 -2.52 19.55 2.38
CA VAL A 60 -1.81 19.35 3.64
C VAL A 60 -2.13 17.94 4.14
N THR A 61 -1.11 17.22 4.58
CA THR A 61 -1.19 15.81 4.94
C THR A 61 -0.82 15.59 6.39
N VAL A 62 -1.44 14.59 7.02
CA VAL A 62 -1.05 14.11 8.34
C VAL A 62 -0.81 12.61 8.29
N GLU A 63 0.45 12.24 8.48
CA GLU A 63 0.91 10.86 8.51
C GLU A 63 1.07 10.38 9.96
N PRO A 64 0.28 9.40 10.42
CA PRO A 64 0.44 8.75 11.73
C PRO A 64 1.74 7.94 11.82
N ARG A 65 2.56 8.19 12.84
CA ARG A 65 3.81 7.48 13.16
C ARG A 65 3.80 6.96 14.60
N GLY A 66 3.23 5.78 14.82
CA GLY A 66 3.15 5.16 16.15
C GLY A 66 2.32 6.01 17.12
N TYR A 67 2.99 6.70 18.06
CA TYR A 67 2.37 7.60 19.04
C TYR A 67 2.45 9.09 18.66
N ALA A 68 3.00 9.41 17.49
CA ALA A 68 3.16 10.77 16.97
C ALA A 68 2.61 10.86 15.54
N TYR A 69 2.65 12.04 14.93
CA TYR A 69 2.33 12.25 13.52
C TYR A 69 3.29 13.26 12.88
N CYS A 70 3.40 13.20 11.56
CA CYS A 70 4.09 14.18 10.74
C CYS A 70 3.06 14.99 9.94
N ILE A 71 3.23 16.31 9.90
CA ILE A 71 2.48 17.19 8.99
C ILE A 71 3.37 17.46 7.79
N GLY A 72 2.80 17.43 6.59
CA GLY A 72 3.49 17.77 5.34
C GLY A 72 2.56 18.46 4.35
N SER A 73 3.10 18.85 3.20
CA SER A 73 2.32 19.30 2.05
C SER A 73 2.67 18.53 0.79
N THR A 74 1.74 18.46 -0.16
CA THR A 74 1.97 17.87 -1.47
C THR A 74 1.06 18.49 -2.52
N SER A 75 1.54 18.59 -3.77
CA SER A 75 0.71 18.93 -4.93
C SER A 75 0.15 17.68 -5.64
N ALA A 76 0.59 16.49 -5.24
CA ALA A 76 0.07 15.24 -5.79
C ALA A 76 -1.34 15.01 -5.26
N THR A 77 -2.30 14.91 -6.18
CA THR A 77 -3.67 14.52 -5.81
C THR A 77 -3.63 13.11 -5.24
N PRO A 78 -4.13 12.88 -4.00
CA PRO A 78 -4.22 11.54 -3.47
C PRO A 78 -5.09 10.70 -4.41
N LEU A 79 -4.49 9.70 -5.04
CA LEU A 79 -5.27 8.71 -5.76
C LEU A 79 -5.93 7.84 -4.68
N PRO A 80 -7.27 7.79 -4.60
CA PRO A 80 -7.91 6.74 -3.82
C PRO A 80 -7.50 5.41 -4.46
N VAL A 81 -6.49 4.75 -3.89
CA VAL A 81 -6.19 3.36 -4.20
C VAL A 81 -7.44 2.61 -3.80
N ARG A 82 -8.21 2.17 -4.79
CA ARG A 82 -9.47 1.49 -4.52
C ARG A 82 -9.07 0.22 -3.78
N LYS A 83 -9.88 -0.22 -2.80
CA LYS A 83 -9.64 -1.52 -2.13
C LYS A 83 -9.35 -2.64 -3.15
N ALA A 84 -10.00 -2.57 -4.32
CA ALA A 84 -9.77 -3.39 -5.50
C ALA A 84 -8.32 -3.45 -6.03
N ASP A 85 -7.54 -2.37 -5.91
CA ASP A 85 -6.19 -2.26 -6.46
C ASP A 85 -5.16 -3.06 -5.62
N TYR A 86 -5.42 -3.31 -4.33
CA TYR A 86 -4.59 -4.24 -3.52
C TYR A 86 -4.62 -5.67 -4.04
N TYR A 87 -5.65 -6.06 -4.78
CA TYR A 87 -5.82 -7.46 -5.20
C TYR A 87 -5.33 -7.67 -6.63
N LYS A 88 -4.80 -6.64 -7.30
CA LYS A 88 -4.35 -6.71 -8.70
C LYS A 88 -2.89 -7.16 -8.87
N THR A 89 -2.15 -7.32 -7.78
CA THR A 89 -0.74 -7.66 -7.87
C THR A 89 -0.38 -8.66 -6.77
N LEU A 90 0.32 -9.71 -7.16
CA LEU A 90 1.00 -10.63 -6.26
C LEU A 90 2.51 -10.37 -6.38
N GLN A 91 3.14 -10.06 -5.26
CA GLN A 91 4.58 -9.97 -5.14
C GLN A 91 5.11 -11.26 -4.49
N VAL A 92 6.25 -11.75 -4.99
CA VAL A 92 6.99 -12.85 -4.39
C VAL A 92 8.42 -12.41 -4.12
N THR A 93 8.83 -12.46 -2.86
CA THR A 93 10.17 -12.07 -2.42
C THR A 93 10.96 -13.31 -2.03
N GLU A 94 12.10 -13.52 -2.67
CA GLU A 94 13.11 -14.47 -2.25
C GLU A 94 13.85 -13.91 -1.03
N LEU A 95 13.59 -14.44 0.17
CA LEU A 95 14.06 -13.83 1.41
C LEU A 95 15.59 -13.81 1.54
N ARG A 96 16.29 -14.77 0.91
CA ARG A 96 17.74 -14.91 1.02
C ARG A 96 18.51 -13.78 0.34
N ASN A 97 18.03 -13.30 -0.81
CA ASN A 97 18.73 -12.35 -1.67
C ASN A 97 17.94 -11.06 -1.92
N GLY A 98 16.66 -11.02 -1.52
CA GLY A 98 15.77 -9.88 -1.74
C GLY A 98 15.24 -9.77 -3.17
N THR A 99 15.48 -10.75 -4.03
CA THR A 99 14.93 -10.76 -5.40
C THR A 99 13.40 -10.74 -5.33
N GLN A 100 12.80 -9.83 -6.08
CA GLN A 100 11.35 -9.66 -6.15
C GLN A 100 10.83 -10.07 -7.51
N HIS A 101 9.75 -10.84 -7.51
CA HIS A 101 8.96 -11.22 -8.68
C HIS A 101 7.58 -10.61 -8.54
N ARG A 102 7.00 -10.15 -9.65
CA ARG A 102 5.71 -9.48 -9.65
C ARG A 102 4.80 -10.06 -10.70
N PHE A 103 3.57 -10.31 -10.29
CA PHE A 103 2.54 -10.90 -11.13
C PHE A 103 1.27 -10.06 -11.08
N ALA A 104 0.72 -9.75 -12.24
CA ALA A 104 -0.58 -9.09 -12.34
C ALA A 104 -1.70 -10.13 -12.13
N LEU A 105 -2.69 -9.77 -11.34
CA LEU A 105 -3.91 -10.54 -11.15
C LEU A 105 -5.05 -9.86 -11.92
N GLU A 106 -5.74 -10.63 -12.74
CA GLU A 106 -6.89 -10.19 -13.51
C GLU A 106 -8.15 -10.20 -12.65
N HIS A 107 -9.08 -9.29 -12.91
CA HIS A 107 -10.34 -9.19 -12.14
C HIS A 107 -11.49 -9.83 -12.90
N HIS A 108 -12.15 -10.82 -12.28
CA HIS A 108 -13.17 -11.65 -12.94
C HIS A 108 -14.60 -11.33 -12.50
N GLY A 109 -14.78 -10.25 -11.71
CA GLY A 109 -16.06 -9.90 -11.11
C GLY A 109 -16.25 -10.56 -9.74
N GLY A 110 -17.28 -10.18 -9.00
CA GLY A 110 -17.53 -10.74 -7.66
C GLY A 110 -16.44 -10.42 -6.61
N GLY A 111 -15.48 -9.55 -6.95
CA GLY A 111 -14.31 -9.28 -6.11
C GLY A 111 -13.21 -10.34 -6.21
N ASP A 112 -13.28 -11.24 -7.18
CA ASP A 112 -12.26 -12.25 -7.48
C ASP A 112 -11.15 -11.70 -8.37
N TYR A 113 -9.92 -12.03 -7.98
CA TYR A 113 -8.68 -11.68 -8.67
C TYR A 113 -7.85 -12.93 -8.84
N GLU A 114 -7.35 -13.22 -10.04
CA GLU A 114 -6.60 -14.45 -10.29
C GLU A 114 -5.45 -14.26 -11.28
N LEU A 115 -4.46 -15.14 -11.19
CA LEU A 115 -3.52 -15.35 -12.29
C LEU A 115 -4.29 -15.93 -13.48
N ALA A 116 -3.99 -15.44 -14.68
CA ALA A 116 -4.65 -15.90 -15.90
C ALA A 116 -4.42 -17.40 -16.18
N ASP A 117 -3.28 -17.94 -15.74
CA ASP A 117 -2.92 -19.35 -15.84
C ASP A 117 -1.83 -19.71 -14.79
N GLU A 118 -1.48 -20.98 -14.69
CA GLU A 118 -0.27 -21.43 -13.98
C GLU A 118 0.96 -20.74 -14.56
N THR A 119 1.58 -19.89 -13.75
CA THR A 119 2.67 -19.01 -14.18
C THR A 119 4.00 -19.52 -13.62
N PRO A 120 5.04 -19.69 -14.46
CA PRO A 120 6.35 -20.11 -13.98
C PRO A 120 7.04 -18.99 -13.19
N LEU A 121 7.53 -19.33 -12.01
CA LEU A 121 8.39 -18.53 -11.14
C LEU A 121 9.79 -19.15 -11.15
N THR A 122 10.73 -18.49 -11.82
CA THR A 122 12.14 -18.91 -11.85
C THR A 122 12.91 -18.21 -10.73
N LEU A 123 13.39 -18.97 -9.76
CA LEU A 123 14.15 -18.46 -8.61
C LEU A 123 15.60 -18.18 -8.98
N SER A 124 16.29 -17.39 -8.17
CA SER A 124 17.68 -16.97 -8.43
C SER A 124 18.67 -18.14 -8.44
N ASN A 125 18.34 -19.28 -7.82
CA ASN A 125 19.14 -20.51 -7.89
C ASN A 125 18.89 -21.35 -9.16
N GLY A 126 17.98 -20.92 -10.04
CA GLY A 126 17.60 -21.62 -11.27
C GLY A 126 16.50 -22.67 -11.12
N SER A 127 15.99 -22.90 -9.91
CA SER A 127 14.80 -23.72 -9.71
C SER A 127 13.54 -23.01 -10.23
N VAL A 128 12.56 -23.80 -10.67
CA VAL A 128 11.31 -23.29 -11.24
C VAL A 128 10.15 -23.86 -10.45
N LEU A 129 9.26 -22.98 -10.02
CA LEU A 129 7.97 -23.29 -9.44
C LEU A 129 6.87 -22.91 -10.44
N LEU A 130 5.78 -23.68 -10.49
CA LEU A 130 4.55 -23.18 -11.12
C LEU A 130 3.68 -22.57 -10.03
N LEU A 131 3.15 -21.38 -10.30
CA LEU A 131 2.36 -20.60 -9.37
C LEU A 131 0.99 -20.33 -9.96
N TYR A 132 -0.06 -20.65 -9.21
CA TYR A 132 -1.40 -20.14 -9.45
C TYR A 132 -1.90 -19.46 -8.17
N ALA A 133 -2.60 -18.34 -8.33
CA ALA A 133 -3.00 -17.50 -7.22
C ALA A 133 -4.39 -16.95 -7.46
N THR A 134 -5.22 -16.99 -6.42
CA THR A 134 -6.53 -16.36 -6.41
C THR A 134 -6.72 -15.56 -5.14
N ALA A 135 -7.36 -14.41 -5.23
CA ALA A 135 -7.70 -13.58 -4.10
C ALA A 135 -9.13 -13.07 -4.21
N ASN A 136 -9.85 -13.08 -3.08
CA ASN A 136 -11.21 -12.57 -3.04
C ASN A 136 -11.31 -11.38 -2.06
N SER A 137 -11.53 -10.20 -2.63
CA SER A 137 -11.63 -8.92 -1.92
C SER A 137 -12.93 -8.71 -1.13
N GLN A 138 -13.95 -9.53 -1.41
CA GLN A 138 -15.28 -9.48 -0.79
C GLN A 138 -15.45 -10.53 0.32
N SER A 139 -14.56 -11.51 0.42
CA SER A 139 -14.53 -12.46 1.53
C SER A 139 -14.23 -11.76 2.86
N ALA A 140 -14.76 -12.34 3.95
CA ALA A 140 -14.64 -11.80 5.30
C ALA A 140 -14.06 -12.88 6.23
N PRO A 141 -12.75 -12.85 6.52
CA PRO A 141 -11.76 -11.88 6.04
C PRO A 141 -11.36 -12.11 4.57
N PRO A 142 -10.72 -11.13 3.90
CA PRO A 142 -10.16 -11.32 2.56
C PRO A 142 -9.19 -12.51 2.52
N MET A 143 -9.33 -13.35 1.50
CA MET A 143 -8.55 -14.57 1.35
C MET A 143 -7.60 -14.47 0.16
N LEU A 144 -6.39 -15.00 0.34
CA LEU A 144 -5.45 -15.36 -0.72
C LEU A 144 -5.30 -16.89 -0.72
N PHE A 145 -5.46 -17.51 -1.88
CA PHE A 145 -5.13 -18.90 -2.13
C PHE A 145 -3.96 -18.96 -3.12
N LEU A 146 -2.97 -19.77 -2.78
CA LEU A 146 -1.81 -20.05 -3.61
C LEU A 146 -1.77 -21.55 -3.86
N HIS A 147 -1.59 -21.92 -5.12
CA HIS A 147 -1.23 -23.25 -5.55
C HIS A 147 0.20 -23.17 -6.11
N LEU A 148 1.08 -24.00 -5.58
CA LEU A 148 2.48 -24.07 -5.94
C LEU A 148 2.80 -25.50 -6.38
N THR A 149 3.43 -25.63 -7.54
CA THR A 149 3.96 -26.91 -8.02
C THR A 149 5.48 -26.84 -8.06
N GLU A 150 6.14 -27.72 -7.32
CA GLU A 150 7.60 -27.90 -7.29
C GLU A 150 7.93 -29.32 -7.75
N GLY A 151 8.35 -29.47 -9.01
CA GLY A 151 8.51 -30.79 -9.63
C GLY A 151 7.18 -31.55 -9.71
N ASP A 152 7.13 -32.74 -9.10
CA ASP A 152 5.92 -33.59 -9.06
C ASP A 152 5.03 -33.35 -7.82
N LYS A 153 5.34 -32.31 -7.02
CA LYS A 153 4.62 -32.03 -5.77
C LYS A 153 3.80 -30.77 -5.87
N GLU A 154 2.58 -30.86 -5.35
CA GLU A 154 1.61 -29.78 -5.26
C GLU A 154 1.47 -29.32 -3.81
N TYR A 155 1.42 -28.00 -3.63
CA TYR A 155 1.27 -27.36 -2.33
C TYR A 155 0.16 -26.31 -2.41
N HIS A 156 -0.70 -26.30 -1.39
CA HIS A 156 -1.75 -25.31 -1.24
C HIS A 156 -1.47 -24.47 -0.02
N VAL A 157 -1.38 -23.16 -0.21
CA VAL A 157 -1.23 -22.19 0.88
C VAL A 157 -2.43 -21.27 0.85
N SER A 158 -3.01 -21.02 2.03
CA SER A 158 -4.10 -20.05 2.16
C SER A 158 -3.79 -19.07 3.29
N SER A 159 -4.10 -17.79 3.09
CA SER A 159 -3.89 -16.74 4.08
C SER A 159 -5.10 -15.82 4.15
N ALA A 160 -5.45 -15.44 5.38
CA ALA A 160 -6.66 -14.72 5.73
C ALA A 160 -6.38 -13.34 6.37
N LEU A 161 -5.14 -13.07 6.78
CA LEU A 161 -4.79 -11.87 7.55
C LEU A 161 -3.42 -11.35 7.11
N PHE A 162 -3.36 -10.07 6.74
CA PHE A 162 -2.15 -9.32 6.35
C PHE A 162 -1.44 -9.78 5.06
N PHE A 163 -2.17 -10.42 4.15
CA PHE A 163 -1.81 -10.65 2.75
C PHE A 163 -0.47 -11.33 2.49
N ASN A 164 0.15 -11.92 3.52
CA ASN A 164 1.41 -12.63 3.36
C ASN A 164 1.25 -14.13 3.60
N ALA A 165 2.01 -14.88 2.82
CA ALA A 165 2.20 -16.31 2.98
C ALA A 165 3.69 -16.60 2.80
N SER A 166 4.21 -17.59 3.52
CA SER A 166 5.59 -18.03 3.34
C SER A 166 5.64 -19.48 2.90
N TYR A 167 6.49 -19.78 1.93
CA TYR A 167 6.79 -21.12 1.47
C TYR A 167 8.28 -21.37 1.60
N THR A 168 8.68 -22.59 1.95
CA THR A 168 10.09 -22.99 1.88
C THR A 168 10.20 -24.09 0.83
N THR A 169 10.99 -23.83 -0.21
CA THR A 169 11.25 -24.79 -1.29
C THR A 169 12.01 -26.01 -0.78
N GLU A 170 12.08 -27.07 -1.59
CA GLU A 170 12.84 -28.28 -1.23
C GLU A 170 14.34 -28.01 -1.08
N CYS A 171 14.85 -27.02 -1.80
CA CYS A 171 16.24 -26.57 -1.69
C CYS A 171 16.48 -25.60 -0.50
N GLY A 172 15.46 -25.33 0.31
CA GLY A 172 15.56 -24.52 1.52
C GLY A 172 15.54 -23.02 1.26
N GLU A 173 14.99 -22.57 0.14
CA GLU A 173 14.74 -21.14 -0.12
C GLU A 173 13.40 -20.73 0.45
N MET A 174 13.41 -19.66 1.23
CA MET A 174 12.18 -19.10 1.80
C MET A 174 11.64 -18.01 0.88
N LEU A 175 10.41 -18.21 0.43
CA LEU A 175 9.64 -17.27 -0.36
C LEU A 175 8.59 -16.61 0.52
N VAL A 176 8.41 -15.31 0.35
CA VAL A 176 7.31 -14.55 0.95
C VAL A 176 6.43 -14.04 -0.17
N PHE A 177 5.17 -14.46 -0.18
CA PHE A 177 4.13 -14.01 -1.10
C PHE A 177 3.37 -12.88 -0.44
N GLU A 178 3.12 -11.79 -1.16
CA GLU A 178 2.40 -10.61 -0.65
C GLU A 178 1.38 -10.15 -1.69
N LEU A 179 0.11 -10.06 -1.28
CA LEU A 179 -0.94 -9.47 -2.12
C LEU A 179 -0.94 -7.94 -1.95
N GLY A 180 -0.92 -7.23 -3.07
CA GLY A 180 -0.95 -5.78 -3.13
C GLY A 180 0.42 -5.17 -3.35
N TYR A 181 0.41 -4.09 -4.13
CA TYR A 181 1.58 -3.25 -4.34
C TYR A 181 1.74 -2.32 -3.13
N ARG A 182 2.91 -2.37 -2.47
CA ARG A 182 3.45 -1.22 -1.75
C ARG A 182 4.34 -0.47 -2.73
N PRO A 183 4.02 0.80 -3.08
CA PRO A 183 4.79 1.49 -4.08
C PRO A 183 6.30 1.55 -3.85
N ASP A 184 6.73 1.59 -2.59
CA ASP A 184 8.08 2.00 -2.28
C ASP A 184 8.78 1.03 -1.31
N ALA A 185 8.83 -0.26 -1.65
CA ALA A 185 9.68 -1.22 -0.94
C ALA A 185 11.19 -1.09 -1.30
N THR A 186 11.59 -0.05 -2.04
CA THR A 186 12.97 0.17 -2.50
C THR A 186 13.86 1.01 -1.56
N ASP A 187 13.36 1.61 -0.49
CA ASP A 187 14.18 2.43 0.42
C ASP A 187 14.48 1.77 1.78
N TRP A 188 14.75 0.45 1.78
CA TRP A 188 15.32 -0.25 2.94
C TRP A 188 16.83 -0.51 2.82
N GLN A 189 17.57 0.33 2.08
CA GLN A 189 19.03 0.35 2.11
C GLN A 189 19.59 1.78 2.05
N ALA A 190 19.72 2.42 3.22
CA ALA A 190 20.89 3.17 3.71
C ALA A 190 20.51 4.02 4.94
#